data_AF-A0A1W1VG75-F1
#
_entry.id   AF-A0A1W1VG75-F1
#
_cell.length_a   1.000
_cell.length_b   1.000
_cell.length_c   1.000
_cell.angle_alpha   90.00
_cell.angle_beta   90.00
_cell.angle_gamma   90.00
#
_symmetry.space_group_name_H-M   'P 1'
#
loop_
_entity.id
_entity.type
_entity.pdbx_description
1 polymer ?
#
loop_
_entity_poly.entity_id
_entity_poly.type
_entity_poly.pdbx_seq_one_letter_code
_entity_poly.pdbx_strand_id
1 'polypeptide(L)'
;MTVSRFDFSLATWQSRAIRYMVIYLLLALALVASRYLTQDIRPSLRAAQDREAKLITARDELEVEVQRLSSPQRVRDWASQNGLRSFAEAPKTKQSITGVTPPPPAPVRTTLEVNTEWK
;
A
#
# COMPACT_ATOMS: atom_id res chain seq x y z
N MET A 1 68.64 16.02 -22.56
CA MET A 1 68.07 14.79 -21.97
C MET A 1 68.62 14.62 -20.57
N THR A 2 67.90 15.07 -19.55
CA THR A 2 68.30 14.90 -18.14
C THR A 2 67.86 13.52 -17.69
N VAL A 3 68.81 12.60 -17.56
CA VAL A 3 68.57 11.29 -16.96
C VAL A 3 68.27 11.52 -15.48
N SER A 4 67.03 11.28 -15.05
CA SER A 4 66.65 11.31 -13.64
C SER A 4 67.53 10.31 -12.88
N ARG A 5 68.42 10.80 -12.01
CA ARG A 5 69.18 9.94 -11.10
C ARG A 5 68.19 9.27 -10.16
N PHE A 6 68.01 7.96 -10.32
CA PHE A 6 67.30 7.15 -9.35
C PHE A 6 68.20 6.97 -8.13
N ASP A 7 67.77 7.55 -7.01
CA ASP A 7 68.40 7.34 -5.72
C ASP A 7 67.95 5.97 -5.19
N PHE A 8 68.91 5.07 -5.01
CA PHE A 8 68.72 3.71 -4.50
C PHE A 8 69.26 3.55 -3.08
N SER A 9 69.47 4.66 -2.36
CA SER A 9 69.87 4.60 -0.96
C SER A 9 68.88 3.78 -0.12
N LEU A 10 69.38 3.07 0.89
CA LEU A 10 68.58 2.22 1.78
C LEU A 10 67.40 2.97 2.40
N ALA A 11 67.59 4.25 2.75
CA ALA A 11 66.54 5.12 3.31
C ALA A 11 65.36 5.35 2.35
N THR A 12 65.63 5.56 1.06
CA THR A 12 64.56 5.77 0.06
C THR A 12 63.80 4.48 -0.24
N TRP A 13 64.49 3.34 -0.27
CA TRP A 13 63.87 2.04 -0.44
C TRP A 13 63.00 1.67 0.77
N GLN A 14 63.50 1.87 1.98
CA GLN A 14 62.74 1.63 3.21
C GLN A 14 61.49 2.50 3.30
N SER A 15 61.60 3.80 2.99
CA SER A 15 60.46 4.72 2.96
C SER A 15 59.39 4.28 1.95
N ARG A 16 59.79 3.86 0.74
CA ARG A 16 58.86 3.31 -0.26
C ARG A 16 58.22 2.01 0.19
N ALA A 17 59.00 1.10 0.78
CA ALA A 17 58.51 -0.19 1.29
C ALA A 17 57.45 0.03 2.38
N ILE A 18 57.72 0.91 3.35
CA ILE A 18 56.77 1.28 4.41
C ILE A 18 55.51 1.89 3.78
N ARG A 19 55.66 2.82 2.83
CA ARG A 19 54.52 3.46 2.18
C ARG A 19 53.63 2.46 1.47
N TYR A 20 54.21 1.55 0.70
CA TYR A 20 53.45 0.50 0.02
C TYR A 20 52.83 -0.49 1.00
N MET A 21 53.54 -0.89 2.06
CA MET A 21 53.01 -1.76 3.11
C MET A 21 51.76 -1.15 3.75
N VAL A 22 51.82 0.14 4.12
CA VAL A 22 50.67 0.86 4.70
C VAL A 22 49.52 0.93 3.70
N ILE A 23 49.79 1.22 2.43
CA ILE A 23 48.74 1.26 1.39
C ILE A 23 48.05 -0.10 1.26
N TYR A 24 48.81 -1.19 1.17
CA TYR A 24 48.24 -2.53 1.05
C TYR A 24 47.50 -2.96 2.32
N LEU A 25 48.01 -2.59 3.50
CA LEU A 25 47.33 -2.85 4.76
C LEU A 25 45.98 -2.12 4.82
N LEU A 26 45.95 -0.84 4.44
CA LEU A 26 44.71 -0.07 4.36
C LEU A 26 43.74 -0.65 3.33
N LEU A 27 44.24 -1.09 2.18
CA LEU A 27 43.41 -1.73 1.15
C LEU A 27 42.79 -3.03 1.67
N ALA A 28 43.58 -3.87 2.34
CA ALA A 28 43.11 -5.11 2.94
C ALA A 28 42.06 -4.85 4.02
N LEU A 29 42.30 -3.87 4.91
CA LEU A 29 41.33 -3.47 5.93
C LEU A 29 40.03 -2.94 5.31
N ALA A 30 40.11 -2.12 4.26
CA ALA A 30 38.94 -1.61 3.56
C ALA A 30 38.12 -2.74 2.92
N LEU A 31 38.78 -3.73 2.30
CA LEU A 31 38.12 -4.90 1.71
C LEU A 31 37.44 -5.76 2.78
N VAL A 32 38.10 -6.02 3.90
CA VAL A 32 37.53 -6.80 5.01
C VAL A 32 36.37 -6.06 5.66
N ALA A 33 36.52 -4.76 5.92
CA ALA A 33 35.46 -3.93 6.48
C ALA A 33 34.23 -3.88 5.55
N SER A 34 34.45 -3.67 4.24
CA SER A 34 33.38 -3.71 3.24
C SER A 34 32.69 -5.07 3.21
N ARG A 35 33.46 -6.17 3.25
CA ARG A 35 32.91 -7.52 3.31
C ARG A 35 32.07 -7.75 4.56
N TYR A 36 32.56 -7.30 5.71
CA TYR A 36 31.87 -7.42 7.00
C TYR A 36 30.57 -6.62 7.01
N LEU A 37 30.61 -5.36 6.59
CA LEU A 37 29.44 -4.47 6.53
C LEU A 37 28.35 -4.95 5.56
N THR A 38 28.72 -5.70 4.52
CA THR A 38 27.79 -6.19 3.49
C THR A 38 27.30 -7.62 3.71
N GLN A 39 27.89 -8.36 4.65
CA GLN A 39 27.59 -9.77 4.89
C GLN A 39 26.11 -10.00 5.24
N ASP A 40 25.53 -9.11 6.04
CA ASP A 40 24.17 -9.29 6.58
C ASP A 40 23.06 -8.69 5.69
N ILE A 41 23.41 -8.01 4.60
CA ILE A 41 22.42 -7.37 3.71
C ILE A 41 21.55 -8.42 3.01
N ARG A 42 22.16 -9.49 2.48
CA ARG A 42 21.40 -10.57 1.82
C ARG A 42 20.49 -11.35 2.78
N PRO A 43 20.96 -11.82 3.95
CA PRO A 43 20.09 -12.56 4.86
C PRO A 43 19.00 -11.67 5.47
N SER A 44 19.27 -10.39 5.78
CA SER A 44 18.23 -9.47 6.26
C SER A 44 17.15 -9.21 5.22
N LEU A 45 17.53 -9.06 3.94
CA LEU A 45 16.56 -8.91 2.85
C LEU A 45 15.69 -10.17 2.68
N ARG A 46 16.28 -11.37 2.73
CA ARG A 46 15.51 -12.62 2.71
C ARG A 46 14.56 -12.74 3.89
N ALA A 47 15.04 -12.43 5.10
CA ALA A 47 14.20 -12.47 6.29
C ALA A 47 13.04 -11.47 6.22
N ALA A 48 13.25 -10.31 5.59
CA ALA A 48 12.18 -9.33 5.33
C ALA A 48 11.15 -9.88 4.32
N GLN A 49 11.63 -10.46 3.21
CA GLN A 49 10.76 -11.08 2.20
C GLN A 49 9.93 -12.23 2.79
N ASP A 50 10.53 -13.07 3.62
CA ASP A 50 9.81 -14.18 4.28
C ASP A 50 8.72 -13.67 5.23
N ARG A 51 8.95 -12.55 5.92
CA ARG A 51 7.94 -11.91 6.78
C ARG A 51 6.81 -11.33 5.95
N GLU A 52 7.14 -10.65 4.85
CA GLU A 52 6.15 -10.09 3.94
C GLU A 52 5.25 -11.18 3.34
N ALA A 53 5.83 -12.28 2.86
CA ALA A 53 5.07 -13.42 2.34
C ALA A 53 4.13 -14.03 3.39
N LYS A 54 4.58 -14.15 4.65
CA LYS A 54 3.73 -14.62 5.76
C LYS A 54 2.57 -13.66 6.04
N LEU A 55 2.82 -12.35 6.05
CA LEU A 55 1.79 -11.34 6.28
C LEU A 55 0.76 -11.31 5.16
N ILE A 56 1.18 -11.45 3.90
CA ILE A 56 0.27 -11.55 2.75
C ILE A 56 -0.61 -12.79 2.89
N THR A 57 -0.02 -13.94 3.21
CA THR A 57 -0.78 -15.18 3.40
C THR A 57 -1.80 -15.03 4.54
N ALA A 58 -1.40 -14.44 5.67
CA ALA A 58 -2.30 -14.21 6.79
C ALA A 58 -3.43 -13.22 6.46
N ARG A 59 -3.13 -12.17 5.68
CA ARG A 59 -4.14 -11.23 5.17
C ARG A 59 -5.17 -11.97 4.31
N ASP A 60 -4.71 -12.79 3.37
CA ASP A 60 -5.59 -13.50 2.45
C ASP A 60 -6.50 -14.49 3.19
N GLU A 61 -5.96 -15.20 4.16
CA GLU A 61 -6.74 -16.08 5.03
C GLU A 61 -7.79 -15.31 5.83
N LEU A 62 -7.42 -14.16 6.42
CA LEU A 62 -8.36 -13.30 7.14
C LEU A 62 -9.45 -12.76 6.21
N GLU A 63 -9.10 -12.37 5.00
CA GLU A 63 -10.06 -11.85 4.02
C GLU A 63 -11.09 -12.92 3.67
N VAL A 64 -10.65 -14.15 3.42
CA VAL A 64 -11.54 -15.28 3.16
C VAL A 64 -12.44 -15.55 4.36
N GLU A 65 -11.91 -15.54 5.59
CA GLU A 65 -12.72 -15.78 6.79
C GLU A 65 -13.73 -14.64 7.04
N VAL A 66 -13.35 -13.38 6.80
CA VAL A 66 -14.26 -12.23 6.86
C VAL A 66 -15.36 -12.36 5.81
N GLN A 67 -15.05 -12.73 4.58
CA GLN A 67 -16.06 -12.99 3.54
C GLN A 67 -17.00 -14.13 3.94
N ARG A 68 -16.45 -15.19 4.54
CA ARG A 68 -17.21 -16.34 5.05
C ARG A 68 -18.16 -15.91 6.18
N LEU A 69 -17.71 -15.08 7.11
CA LEU A 69 -18.51 -14.57 8.24
C LEU A 69 -19.53 -13.50 7.82
N SER A 70 -19.17 -12.63 6.88
CA SER A 70 -20.01 -11.53 6.40
C SER A 70 -21.04 -11.94 5.34
N SER A 71 -21.09 -13.22 4.95
CA SER A 71 -22.14 -13.76 4.08
C SER A 71 -23.53 -13.29 4.55
N PRO A 72 -24.33 -12.64 3.69
CA PRO A 72 -25.63 -12.08 4.07
C PRO A 72 -26.56 -13.09 4.73
N GLN A 73 -26.45 -14.36 4.34
CA GLN A 73 -27.19 -15.47 4.94
C GLN A 73 -26.75 -15.67 6.39
N ARG A 74 -25.44 -15.79 6.64
CA ARG A 74 -24.88 -16.03 7.97
C ARG A 74 -25.11 -14.86 8.91
N VAL A 75 -25.07 -13.63 8.39
CA VAL A 75 -25.42 -12.41 9.15
C VAL A 75 -26.88 -12.41 9.58
N ARG A 76 -27.81 -12.83 8.69
CA ARG A 76 -29.23 -12.98 9.03
C ARG A 76 -29.46 -14.09 10.06
N ASP A 77 -28.79 -15.23 9.90
CA ASP A 77 -28.89 -16.36 10.82
C ASP A 77 -28.39 -15.96 12.21
N TRP A 78 -27.22 -15.31 12.31
CA TRP A 78 -26.71 -14.75 13.55
C TRP A 78 -27.66 -13.72 14.16
N ALA A 79 -28.20 -12.81 13.36
CA ALA A 79 -29.13 -11.80 13.83
C ALA A 79 -30.39 -12.45 14.44
N SER A 80 -30.93 -13.47 13.77
CA SER A 80 -32.10 -14.22 14.24
C SER A 80 -31.83 -14.95 15.57
N GLN A 81 -30.64 -15.56 15.72
CA GLN A 81 -30.22 -16.23 16.95
C GLN A 81 -30.04 -15.25 18.12
N ASN A 82 -29.66 -14.00 17.84
CA ASN A 82 -29.50 -12.94 18.84
C ASN A 82 -30.80 -12.14 19.08
N GLY A 83 -31.95 -12.63 18.59
CA GLY A 83 -33.25 -12.03 18.84
C GLY A 83 -33.56 -10.78 18.01
N LEU A 84 -32.73 -10.47 17.02
CA LEU A 84 -33.01 -9.39 16.05
C LEU A 84 -34.04 -9.88 15.04
N ARG A 85 -35.08 -9.08 14.79
CA ARG A 85 -36.15 -9.41 13.85
C ARG A 85 -35.85 -8.83 12.46
N SER A 86 -36.25 -9.56 11.42
CA SER A 86 -36.16 -9.05 10.06
C SER A 86 -36.98 -7.77 9.91
N PHE A 87 -36.46 -6.77 9.18
CA PHE A 87 -37.21 -5.56 8.83
C PHE A 87 -38.54 -5.88 8.09
N ALA A 88 -38.62 -7.02 7.42
CA ALA A 88 -39.84 -7.48 6.76
C ALA A 88 -40.92 -7.94 7.76
N GLU A 89 -40.52 -8.47 8.92
CA GLU A 89 -41.38 -8.99 9.98
C GLU A 89 -41.60 -7.99 11.12
N ALA A 90 -40.82 -6.90 11.16
CA ALA A 90 -41.06 -5.80 12.08
C ALA A 90 -42.50 -5.29 11.89
N PRO A 91 -43.24 -5.00 12.97
CA PRO A 91 -44.60 -4.49 12.88
C PRO A 91 -44.54 -3.16 12.12
N LYS A 92 -44.96 -3.19 10.86
CA LYS A 92 -45.09 -2.00 10.03
C LYS A 92 -46.23 -1.18 10.62
N THR A 93 -45.88 -0.20 11.44
CA THR A 93 -46.82 0.86 11.82
C THR A 93 -47.18 1.59 10.53
N LYS A 94 -48.30 1.19 9.92
CA LYS A 94 -48.90 1.92 8.81
C LYS A 94 -49.43 3.22 9.42
N GLN A 95 -48.61 4.25 9.44
CA GLN A 95 -49.13 5.59 9.66
C GLN A 95 -49.96 5.93 8.42
N SER A 96 -51.27 6.07 8.61
CA SER A 96 -52.14 6.63 7.58
C SER A 96 -51.69 8.08 7.39
N ILE A 97 -50.95 8.34 6.31
CA ILE A 97 -50.74 9.70 5.84
C ILE A 97 -52.09 10.08 5.24
N THR A 98 -52.91 10.76 6.02
CA THR A 98 -54.13 11.40 5.50
C THR A 98 -53.68 12.28 4.34
N GLY A 99 -54.16 11.97 3.14
CA GLY A 99 -53.78 12.67 1.92
C GLY A 99 -53.95 14.17 2.12
N VAL A 100 -52.88 14.92 1.89
CA VAL A 100 -52.97 16.37 1.77
C VAL A 100 -53.94 16.66 0.62
N THR A 101 -54.96 17.49 0.87
CA THR A 101 -55.94 17.90 -0.12
C THR A 101 -55.21 18.34 -1.41
N PRO A 102 -55.51 17.74 -2.58
CA PRO A 102 -54.83 18.10 -3.81
C PRO A 102 -55.05 19.60 -4.09
N PRO A 103 -54.00 20.33 -4.53
CA PRO A 103 -54.16 21.72 -4.92
C PRO A 103 -55.18 21.82 -6.06
N PRO A 104 -56.00 22.89 -6.10
CA PRO A 104 -57.01 23.07 -7.13
C PRO A 104 -56.38 23.02 -8.52
N PRO A 105 -57.06 22.44 -9.53
CA PRO A 105 -56.53 22.35 -10.87
C PRO A 105 -56.23 23.74 -11.41
N ALA A 106 -55.02 23.93 -11.95
CA ALA A 106 -54.62 25.18 -12.58
C ALA A 106 -55.56 25.47 -13.77
N PRO A 107 -56.01 26.73 -13.95
CA PRO A 107 -56.86 27.08 -15.09
C PRO A 107 -56.10 26.84 -16.39
N VAL A 108 -56.70 26.07 -17.28
CA VAL A 108 -56.19 25.79 -18.62
C VAL A 108 -56.17 27.09 -19.41
N ARG A 109 -54.99 27.70 -19.58
CA ARG A 109 -54.78 28.81 -20.52
C ARG A 109 -54.43 28.23 -21.88
N THR A 110 -55.45 27.96 -22.70
CA THR A 110 -55.26 27.62 -24.11
C THR A 110 -55.32 28.88 -24.95
N THR A 111 -54.17 29.51 -25.18
CA THR A 111 -53.91 30.26 -26.43
C THR A 111 -52.43 30.11 -26.75
N LEU A 112 -52.10 29.12 -27.58
CA LEU A 112 -50.79 29.03 -28.23
C LEU A 112 -50.85 29.95 -29.45
N GLU A 113 -50.29 31.16 -29.35
CA GLU A 113 -49.99 31.97 -30.53
C GLU A 113 -48.74 31.37 -31.20
N VAL A 114 -48.96 30.62 -32.27
CA VAL A 114 -47.89 30.08 -33.11
C VAL A 114 -47.62 31.10 -34.22
N ASN A 115 -46.53 31.86 -34.07
CA ASN A 115 -46.04 32.71 -35.16
C ASN A 115 -45.13 31.87 -36.06
N THR A 116 -45.57 31.58 -37.28
CA THR A 116 -44.78 30.86 -38.28
C THR A 116 -44.27 31.88 -39.30
N GLU A 117 -42.97 32.18 -39.25
CA GLU A 117 -42.31 32.93 -40.31
C GLU A 117 -41.72 31.96 -41.33
N TRP A 118 -42.16 32.09 -42.58
CA TRP A 118 -41.54 31.43 -43.72
C TRP A 118 -40.92 32.49 -44.63
N LYS A 119 -39.59 32.36 -44.77
CA LYS A 119 -38.63 32.87 -45.76
C LYS A 119 -38.99 34.10 -46.61
#